data_AF-K0B565-F1
#
_entry.id   AF-K0B565-F1
#
_cell.length_a   1.000
_cell.length_b   1.000
_cell.length_c   1.000
_cell.angle_alpha   90.00
_cell.angle_beta   90.00
_cell.angle_gamma   90.00
#
_symmetry.space_group_name_H-M   'P 1'
#
loop_
_entity.id
_entity.type
_entity.pdbx_description
1 polymer ?
#
loop_
_entity_poly.entity_id
_entity_poly.type
_entity_poly.pdbx_seq_one_letter_code
_entity_poly.pdbx_strand_id
1 'polypeptide(L)' 'MVKKGIIEEIFSKAMYADDAKTYKIFYRNFNRTIETTLPEFLIQSDDNQIIPISRIQKIEKNNTVLFEKKSVKSE' A
#
# COMPACT_ATOMS: atom_id res chain seq x y z
N MET A 1 1.74 10.22 -14.11
CA MET A 1 0.38 9.64 -13.99
C MET A 1 0.35 8.10 -13.90
N VAL A 2 1.49 7.37 -13.96
CA VAL A 2 1.50 5.90 -14.09
C VAL A 2 1.40 5.12 -12.77
N LYS A 3 1.77 5.71 -11.62
CA LYS A 3 1.90 4.96 -10.35
C LYS A 3 0.60 4.76 -9.59
N LYS A 4 -0.42 5.59 -9.82
CA LYS A 4 -1.72 5.50 -9.10
C LYS A 4 -2.53 4.30 -9.57
N GLY A 5 -2.61 4.10 -10.90
CA GLY A 5 -3.38 3.00 -11.50
C GLY A 5 -2.89 1.60 -11.08
N ILE A 6 -1.57 1.41 -10.89
CA ILE A 6 -1.02 0.13 -10.43
C ILE A 6 -1.51 -0.21 -9.02
N ILE A 7 -1.52 0.78 -8.11
CA ILE A 7 -1.99 0.56 -6.74
C ILE A 7 -3.50 0.31 -6.73
N GLU A 8 -4.27 1.05 -7.52
CA GLU A 8 -5.72 0.85 -7.67
C GLU A 8 -6.05 -0.56 -8.22
N GLU A 9 -5.24 -1.07 -9.16
CA GLU A 9 -5.39 -2.43 -9.68
C GLU A 9 -5.04 -3.49 -8.63
N ILE A 10 -3.96 -3.28 -7.86
CA ILE A 10 -3.58 -4.17 -6.76
C ILE A 10 -4.69 -4.22 -5.70
N PHE A 11 -5.25 -3.07 -5.34
CA PHE A 11 -6.33 -2.97 -4.37
C PHE A 11 -7.59 -3.66 -4.88
N SER A 12 -7.94 -3.46 -6.15
CA SER A 12 -9.09 -4.14 -6.75
C SER A 12 -8.90 -5.66 -6.74
N LYS A 13 -7.73 -6.18 -7.14
CA LYS A 13 -7.43 -7.61 -7.07
C LYS A 13 -7.52 -8.14 -5.64
N ALA A 14 -6.94 -7.42 -4.69
CA ALA A 14 -6.93 -7.81 -3.29
C ALA A 14 -8.31 -7.78 -2.62
N MET A 15 -9.24 -6.94 -3.09
CA MET A 15 -10.59 -6.83 -2.54
C MET A 15 -11.59 -7.78 -3.20
N TYR A 16 -11.43 -8.06 -4.50
CA TYR A 16 -12.43 -8.80 -5.29
C TYR A 16 -11.96 -10.18 -5.77
N ALA A 17 -10.66 -10.44 -5.85
CA ALA A 17 -10.11 -11.66 -6.45
C ALA A 17 -9.22 -12.48 -5.51
N ASP A 18 -8.68 -11.88 -4.45
CA ASP A 18 -7.75 -12.48 -3.51
C ASP A 18 -8.14 -12.17 -2.06
N ASP A 19 -7.48 -12.80 -1.10
CA ASP A 19 -7.64 -12.48 0.32
C ASP A 19 -6.83 -11.23 0.68
N ALA A 20 -7.52 -10.14 0.99
CA ALA A 20 -6.92 -8.84 1.32
C ALA A 20 -5.92 -8.90 2.49
N LYS A 21 -6.03 -9.87 3.42
CA LYS A 21 -5.11 -10.01 4.55
C LYS A 21 -3.73 -10.50 4.13
N THR A 22 -3.63 -11.11 2.94
CA THR A 22 -2.34 -11.56 2.37
C THR A 22 -1.51 -10.40 1.80
N TYR A 23 -2.11 -9.22 1.67
CA TYR A 23 -1.45 -8.02 1.17
C TYR A 23 -0.95 -7.17 2.33
N LYS A 24 0.35 -6.91 2.33
CA LYS A 24 1.02 -6.01 3.26
C LYS A 24 1.28 -4.67 2.59
N ILE A 25 0.84 -3.60 3.24
CA ILE A 25 1.03 -2.22 2.81
C ILE A 25 2.07 -1.59 3.73
N PHE A 26 3.12 -1.05 3.10
CA PHE A 26 4.13 -0.27 3.78
C PHE A 26 3.95 1.18 3.38
N TYR A 27 3.54 2.03 4.32
CA TYR A 27 3.33 3.44 4.08
C TYR A 27 4.15 4.30 5.03
N ARG A 28 4.48 5.51 4.60
CA ARG A 28 5.16 6.49 5.46
C ARG A 28 4.12 7.23 6.29
N ASN A 29 4.17 7.06 7.61
CA ASN A 29 3.41 7.86 8.55
C ASN A 29 4.35 8.78 9.32
N PHE A 30 4.17 10.10 9.20
CA PHE A 30 5.09 11.12 9.73
C PHE A 30 6.55 10.83 9.36
N ASN A 31 7.31 10.23 10.29
CA ASN A 31 8.73 9.91 10.14
C ASN A 31 9.05 8.42 10.27
N ARG A 32 8.04 7.54 10.25
CA ARG A 32 8.20 6.09 10.35
C ARG A 32 7.52 5.38 9.18
N THR A 33 8.10 4.25 8.79
CA THR A 33 7.43 3.31 7.89
C THR A 33 6.56 2.41 8.74
N ILE A 34 5.27 2.37 8.45
CA ILE A 34 4.31 1.50 9.10
C ILE A 34 4.02 0.34 8.15
N GLU A 35 4.14 -0.88 8.68
CA GLU A 35 3.65 -2.10 8.04
C GLU A 35 2.24 -2.39 8.56
N THR A 36 1.31 -2.62 7.65
CA THR A 36 -0.05 -3.05 7.99
C THR A 36 -0.61 -3.95 6.89
N THR A 37 -1.75 -4.59 7.14
CA THR A 37 -2.47 -5.32 6.09
C THR A 37 -3.35 -4.37 5.27
N LEU A 38 -3.68 -4.75 4.03
CA LEU A 38 -4.59 -3.94 3.21
C LEU A 38 -5.94 -3.63 3.90
N PRO A 39 -6.66 -4.59 4.52
CA PRO A 39 -7.92 -4.27 5.18
C PRO A 39 -7.74 -3.31 6.35
N GLU A 40 -6.67 -3.45 7.14
CA GLU A 40 -6.37 -2.49 8.21
C GLU A 40 -6.02 -1.10 7.67
N PHE A 41 -5.29 -1.02 6.57
CA PHE A 41 -5.00 0.25 5.89
C PHE A 41 -6.28 0.94 5.42
N LEU A 42 -7.25 0.18 4.91
CA LEU A 42 -8.55 0.70 4.47
C LEU A 42 -9.39 1.18 5.67
N ILE A 43 -9.43 0.41 6.77
CA ILE A 43 -10.12 0.81 8.01
C ILE A 43 -9.51 2.09 8.59
N GLN A 44 -8.17 2.17 8.68
CA GLN A 44 -7.47 3.37 9.15
C GLN A 44 -7.73 4.59 8.27
N SER A 45 -8.03 4.39 6.98
CA SER A 45 -8.35 5.47 6.05
C SER A 45 -9.78 6.02 6.22
N ASP A 46 -10.71 5.23 6.78
CA ASP A 46 -12.11 5.60 7.00
C ASP A 46 -12.31 6.42 8.29
N ASP A 47 -11.49 6.16 9.32
CA ASP A 47 -11.57 6.77 10.67
C ASP A 47 -10.94 8.19 10.76
N ASN A 48 -11.16 9.04 9.75
CA ASN A 48 -10.66 10.44 9.64
C ASN A 48 -9.14 10.64 9.50
N GLN A 49 -8.32 9.59 9.50
CA GLN A 49 -6.93 9.65 9.03
C GLN A 49 -6.84 9.12 7.61
N ILE A 50 -7.28 9.92 6.63
CA ILE A 50 -7.13 9.60 5.21
C ILE A 50 -5.63 9.47 4.91
N ILE A 51 -5.07 8.26 4.97
CA ILE A 51 -3.70 8.02 4.56
C ILE A 51 -3.74 7.97 3.03
N PRO A 52 -3.26 9.01 2.33
CA PRO A 52 -3.35 9.01 0.88
C PRO A 52 -2.52 7.87 0.32
N ILE A 53 -3.04 7.20 -0.71
CA ILE A 53 -2.35 6.15 -1.49
C ILE A 53 -0.95 6.61 -1.94
N SER A 54 -0.76 7.92 -2.14
CA SER A 54 0.53 8.55 -2.45
C SER A 54 1.64 8.31 -1.41
N ARG A 55 1.30 8.01 -0.15
CA ARG A 55 2.23 7.69 0.95
C ARG A 55 2.63 6.23 1.00
N ILE A 56 2.00 5.36 0.21
CA ILE A 56 2.41 3.97 0.07
C ILE A 56 3.79 3.94 -0.57
N GLN A 57 4.71 3.30 0.13
CA GLN A 57 6.09 3.09 -0.31
C GLN A 57 6.27 1.71 -0.92
N LYS A 58 5.61 0.68 -0.37
CA LYS A 58 5.73 -0.69 -0.85
C LYS A 58 4.44 -1.47 -0.62
N ILE A 59 4.14 -2.40 -1.52
CA ILE A 59 3.08 -3.39 -1.36
C ILE A 59 3.69 -4.75 -1.61
N GLU A 60 3.47 -5.66 -0.67
CA GLU A 60 3.91 -7.05 -0.76
C GLU A 60 2.72 -7.99 -0.63
N LYS A 61 2.80 -9.14 -1.29
CA LYS A 61 1.86 -10.25 -1.17
C LYS A 61 2.66 -11.53 -1.02
N ASN A 62 2.51 -12.26 0.08
CA ASN A 62 3.20 -13.54 0.31
C ASN A 62 4.71 -13.50 -0.03
N ASN A 63 5.44 -12.49 0.48
CA ASN A 63 6.87 -12.23 0.21
C ASN A 63 7.22 -11.80 -1.23
N THR A 64 6.23 -11.58 -2.10
CA THR A 64 6.42 -11.00 -3.44
C THR A 64 6.12 -9.51 -3.42
N VAL A 65 7.07 -8.69 -3.89
CA VAL A 65 6.87 -7.24 -4.01
C VAL A 65 6.01 -6.94 -5.23
N LEU A 66 4.77 -6.46 -5.01
CA LEU A 66 3.84 -6.08 -6.08
C LEU A 66 4.01 -4.63 -6.52
N PHE A 67 4.41 -3.78 -5.59
CA PHE A 67 4.68 -2.38 -5.86
C PHE A 67 5.79 -1.89 -4.96
N GLU A 68 6.73 -1.13 -5.52
CA GLU A 68 7.68 -0.37 -4.76
C GLU A 68 7.81 1.02 -5.37
N LYS A 69 7.56 2.03 -4.54
CA LYS A 69 7.88 3.40 -4.88
C LYS A 69 9.40 3.48 -4.86
N LYS A 70 10.02 3.45 -6.04
CA LYS A 70 11.40 3.90 -6.24
C LYS A 70 11.53 5.33 -5.68
N SER A 71 11.91 5.45 -4.41
CA SER A 71 12.64 6.61 -3.94
C SER A 71 13.98 6.48 -4.60
N VAL A 72 14.30 7.45 -5.46
CA VAL A 72 15.66 7.61 -5.97
C VAL A 72 16.53 7.81 -4.72
N LYS A 73 17.10 6.74 -4.19
CA LYS A 73 18.30 6.85 -3.37
C LYS A 73 19.38 7.15 -4.39
N SER A 74 19.63 8.43 -4.60
CA SER A 74 20.92 8.84 -5.14
C SER A 74 21.96 8.34 -4.14
N GLU A 75 22.91 7.56 -4.66
CA GLU A 75 24.16 7.14 -4.02
C GLU A 75 24.88 8.28 -3.30
#